data_AF-A0A2T9K3T9-F1
#
_entry.id   AF-A0A2T9K3T9-F1
#
_cell.length_a   1.000
_cell.length_b   1.000
_cell.length_c   1.000
_cell.angle_alpha   90.00
_cell.angle_beta   90.00
_cell.angle_gamma   90.00
#
_symmetry.space_group_name_H-M   'P 1'
#
loop_
_entity.id
_entity.type
_entity.pdbx_description
1 polymer ?
#
loop_
_entity_poly.entity_id
_entity_poly.type
_entity_poly.pdbx_seq_one_letter_code
_entity_poly.pdbx_strand_id
1 'polypeptide(L)'
;MTALVAILKAWGAGLRHFLATPAGRALAVLGVAALVLILTYRAGFKAGVEREVTAQALREEAARKTSAKVEKVGKAITAAVDQQSAARKVEIRTITKTLIEKVPVYVTVEADRRVDVPVGFVRLHDQAATGLPGLPDAPGLMVDAPSGVPLSAVAGTVVGNYGVAYEWREEALGCRAWVAQQEALWRAMVPTPSQ
;
A
#
# COMPACT_ATOMS: atom_id res chain seq x y z
N MET A 1 -55.89 22.38 46.81
CA MET A 1 -55.50 23.68 46.22
C MET A 1 -55.13 24.73 47.29
N THR A 2 -55.81 24.77 48.44
CA THR A 2 -55.60 25.75 49.53
C THR A 2 -54.26 25.64 50.26
N ALA A 3 -53.77 24.43 50.54
CA ALA A 3 -52.50 24.22 51.25
C ALA A 3 -51.27 24.72 50.46
N LEU A 4 -51.23 24.47 49.14
CA LEU A 4 -50.14 24.92 48.27
C LEU A 4 -50.03 26.45 48.22
N VAL A 5 -51.19 27.13 48.19
CA VAL A 5 -51.28 28.60 48.16
C VAL A 5 -50.84 29.21 49.49
N ALA A 6 -51.16 28.59 50.62
CA ALA A 6 -50.70 29.05 51.94
C ALA A 6 -49.18 28.90 52.10
N ILE A 7 -48.61 27.78 51.64
CA ILE A 7 -47.16 27.54 51.65
C ILE A 7 -46.44 28.57 50.78
N LEU A 8 -46.94 28.85 49.57
CA LEU A 8 -46.37 29.86 48.67
C LEU A 8 -46.41 31.28 49.27
N LYS A 9 -47.50 31.65 49.95
CA LYS A 9 -47.62 32.96 50.62
C LYS A 9 -46.65 33.09 51.80
N ALA A 10 -46.50 32.04 52.61
CA ALA A 10 -45.56 32.02 53.74
C ALA A 10 -44.11 32.14 53.27
N TRP A 11 -43.75 31.39 52.21
CA TRP A 11 -42.45 31.52 51.55
C TRP A 11 -42.20 32.93 50.99
N GLY A 12 -43.21 33.52 50.34
CA GLY A 12 -43.11 34.88 49.79
C GLY A 12 -43.00 35.98 50.86
N ALA A 13 -43.52 35.77 52.07
CA ALA A 13 -43.33 36.68 53.20
C ALA A 13 -41.92 36.53 53.81
N GLY A 14 -41.45 35.30 54.01
CA GLY A 14 -40.10 35.01 54.50
C GLY A 14 -38.99 35.53 53.56
N LEU A 15 -39.17 35.39 52.25
CA LEU A 15 -38.24 35.92 51.24
C LEU A 15 -38.18 37.45 51.27
N ARG A 16 -39.32 38.12 51.47
CA ARG A 16 -39.36 39.60 51.60
C ARG A 16 -38.63 40.09 52.84
N HIS A 17 -38.73 39.39 53.97
CA HIS A 17 -37.95 39.72 55.17
C HIS A 17 -36.45 39.44 55.00
N PHE A 18 -36.08 38.33 54.36
CA PHE A 18 -34.68 38.03 54.04
C PHE A 18 -34.06 39.13 53.16
N LEU A 19 -34.73 39.51 52.08
CA LEU A 19 -34.30 40.58 51.15
C LEU A 19 -34.40 42.00 51.73
N ALA A 20 -35.05 42.19 52.89
CA ALA A 20 -35.07 43.48 53.57
C ALA A 20 -33.75 43.77 54.32
N THR A 21 -32.99 42.72 54.66
CA THR A 21 -31.69 42.85 55.32
C THR A 21 -30.55 43.09 54.31
N PRO A 22 -29.50 43.85 54.66
CA PRO A 22 -28.34 44.02 53.79
C PRO A 22 -27.63 42.70 53.48
N ALA A 23 -27.56 41.78 54.45
CA ALA A 23 -26.98 40.45 54.28
C ALA A 23 -27.79 39.56 53.31
N GLY A 24 -29.12 39.56 53.41
CA GLY A 24 -29.96 38.77 52.51
C GLY A 24 -29.96 39.27 51.06
N ARG A 25 -29.83 40.59 50.84
CA ARG A 25 -29.59 41.15 49.50
C ARG A 25 -28.26 40.72 48.93
N ALA A 26 -27.18 40.78 49.72
CA ALA A 26 -25.84 40.35 49.28
C ALA A 26 -25.83 38.86 48.88
N LEU A 27 -26.46 37.99 49.67
CA LEU A 27 -26.59 36.56 49.37
C LEU A 27 -27.42 36.30 48.11
N ALA A 28 -28.51 37.05 47.90
CA ALA A 28 -29.31 36.93 46.68
C ALA A 28 -28.52 37.34 45.43
N VAL A 29 -27.74 38.41 45.49
CA VAL A 29 -26.85 38.84 44.40
C VAL A 29 -25.78 37.79 44.11
N LEU A 30 -25.15 37.22 45.13
CA LEU A 30 -24.16 36.15 44.97
C LEU A 30 -24.79 34.89 44.37
N GLY A 31 -26.00 34.51 44.79
CA GLY A 31 -26.74 33.38 44.24
C GLY A 31 -27.07 33.57 42.76
N VAL A 32 -27.54 34.76 42.38
CA VAL A 32 -27.81 35.10 40.97
C VAL A 32 -26.50 35.11 40.16
N ALA A 33 -25.42 35.69 40.69
CA ALA A 33 -24.11 35.72 40.03
C ALA A 33 -23.56 34.30 39.81
N ALA A 34 -23.66 33.42 40.81
CA ALA A 34 -23.28 32.02 40.69
C ALA A 34 -24.11 31.28 39.63
N LEU A 35 -25.42 31.53 39.59
CA LEU A 35 -26.31 30.93 38.60
C LEU A 35 -25.94 31.38 37.17
N VAL A 36 -25.65 32.68 36.98
CA VAL A 36 -25.18 33.22 35.70
C VAL A 36 -23.86 32.58 35.29
N LEU A 37 -22.89 32.44 36.20
CA LEU A 37 -21.61 31.78 35.93
C LEU A 37 -21.78 30.31 35.53
N ILE A 38 -22.67 29.57 36.21
CA ILE A 38 -22.95 28.17 35.87
C ILE A 38 -23.59 28.06 34.48
N LEU A 39 -24.56 28.92 34.16
CA LEU A 39 -25.24 28.89 32.87
C LEU A 39 -24.30 29.26 31.72
N THR A 40 -23.45 30.28 31.88
CA THR A 40 -22.47 30.67 30.86
C THR A 40 -21.40 29.59 30.69
N TYR A 41 -20.90 28.99 31.77
CA TYR A 41 -19.98 27.85 31.70
C TYR A 41 -20.59 26.67 30.95
N ARG A 42 -21.82 26.27 31.29
CA ARG A 42 -22.51 25.13 30.63
C ARG A 42 -22.78 25.41 29.15
N ALA A 43 -23.22 26.62 28.82
CA ALA A 43 -23.44 27.02 27.43
C ALA A 43 -22.13 27.00 26.63
N GLY A 44 -21.05 27.55 27.21
CA GLY A 44 -19.72 27.53 26.61
C GLY A 44 -19.18 26.11 26.41
N PHE A 45 -19.32 25.25 27.42
CA PHE A 45 -18.89 23.85 27.35
C PHE A 45 -19.64 23.08 26.26
N LYS A 46 -20.98 23.19 26.21
CA LYS A 46 -21.80 22.54 25.18
C LYS A 46 -21.43 23.03 23.77
N ALA A 47 -21.29 24.35 23.60
CA ALA A 47 -20.89 24.93 22.33
C ALA A 47 -19.46 24.51 21.91
N GLY A 48 -18.54 24.34 22.87
CA GLY A 48 -17.20 23.82 22.61
C GLY A 48 -17.22 22.36 22.15
N VAL A 49 -17.97 21.50 22.86
CA VAL A 49 -18.14 20.08 22.48
C VAL A 49 -18.77 19.96 21.09
N GLU A 50 -19.82 20.72 20.80
CA GLU A 50 -20.48 20.69 19.48
C GLU A 50 -19.54 21.13 18.36
N ARG A 51 -18.68 22.14 18.58
CA ARG A 51 -17.66 22.56 17.62
C ARG A 51 -16.62 21.48 17.36
N GLU A 52 -16.13 20.82 18.42
CA GLU A 52 -15.14 19.74 18.25
C GLU A 52 -15.73 18.52 17.55
N VAL A 53 -16.95 18.11 17.92
CA VAL A 53 -17.65 16.99 17.25
C VAL A 53 -17.91 17.29 15.77
N THR A 54 -18.37 18.49 15.44
CA THR A 54 -18.61 18.88 14.05
C THR A 54 -17.30 19.01 13.27
N ALA A 55 -16.26 19.62 13.85
CA ALA A 55 -14.94 19.69 13.24
C ALA A 55 -14.35 18.30 13.01
N GLN A 56 -14.52 17.38 13.96
CA GLN A 56 -14.07 16.00 13.81
C GLN A 56 -14.85 15.26 12.73
N ALA A 57 -16.18 15.39 12.68
CA ALA A 57 -16.99 14.78 11.63
C ALA A 57 -16.57 15.25 10.23
N LEU A 58 -16.28 16.55 10.06
CA LEU A 58 -15.78 17.11 8.81
C LEU A 58 -14.39 16.56 8.44
N ARG A 59 -13.48 16.43 9.42
CA ARG A 59 -12.15 15.82 9.22
C ARG A 59 -12.27 14.35 8.81
N GLU A 60 -13.13 13.58 9.47
CA GLU A 60 -13.38 12.18 9.14
C GLU A 60 -14.00 12.01 7.75
N GLU A 61 -14.98 12.85 7.39
CA GLU A 61 -15.57 12.83 6.05
C GLU A 61 -14.53 13.16 4.97
N ALA A 62 -13.71 14.19 5.20
CA ALA A 62 -12.62 14.54 4.30
C ALA A 62 -11.61 13.39 4.17
N ALA A 63 -11.20 12.78 5.28
CA ALA A 63 -10.30 11.64 5.29
C ALA A 63 -10.88 10.42 4.55
N ARG A 64 -12.17 10.12 4.73
CA ARG A 64 -12.87 9.04 3.99
C ARG A 64 -12.88 9.30 2.49
N LYS A 65 -13.19 10.53 2.07
CA LYS A 65 -13.17 10.92 0.64
C LYS A 65 -11.78 10.79 0.04
N THR A 66 -10.75 11.26 0.73
CA THR A 66 -9.35 11.12 0.31
C THR A 66 -8.95 9.65 0.20
N SER A 67 -9.25 8.84 1.23
CA SER A 67 -8.96 7.40 1.24
C SER A 67 -9.62 6.67 0.07
N ALA A 68 -10.92 6.89 -0.15
CA ALA A 68 -11.65 6.29 -1.26
C ALA A 68 -11.07 6.69 -2.63
N LYS A 69 -10.60 7.93 -2.77
CA LYS A 69 -9.95 8.41 -4.00
C LYS A 69 -8.59 7.73 -4.21
N VAL A 70 -7.77 7.66 -3.16
CA VAL A 70 -6.46 6.97 -3.20
C VAL A 70 -6.66 5.50 -3.55
N GLU A 71 -7.60 4.81 -2.92
CA GLU A 71 -7.89 3.41 -3.24
C GLU A 71 -8.33 3.22 -4.70
N LYS A 72 -9.24 4.06 -5.19
CA LYS A 72 -9.72 4.00 -6.58
C LYS A 72 -8.59 4.21 -7.57
N VAL A 73 -7.79 5.27 -7.39
CA VAL A 73 -6.68 5.58 -8.30
C VAL A 73 -5.57 4.54 -8.18
N GLY A 74 -5.24 4.10 -6.96
CA GLY A 74 -4.26 3.07 -6.69
C GLY A 74 -4.60 1.74 -7.36
N LYS A 75 -5.88 1.32 -7.32
CA LYS A 75 -6.37 0.14 -8.05
C LYS A 75 -6.23 0.29 -9.57
N ALA A 76 -6.51 1.48 -10.10
CA ALA A 76 -6.36 1.74 -11.54
C ALA A 76 -4.88 1.69 -11.96
N ILE A 77 -3.97 2.23 -11.16
CA ILE A 77 -2.51 2.14 -11.39
C ILE A 77 -2.07 0.68 -11.39
N THR A 78 -2.49 -0.11 -10.39
CA THR A 78 -2.17 -1.55 -10.33
C THR A 78 -2.63 -2.27 -11.58
N ALA A 79 -3.90 -2.12 -11.96
CA ALA A 79 -4.44 -2.78 -13.14
C ALA A 79 -3.70 -2.39 -14.44
N ALA A 80 -3.35 -1.11 -14.59
CA ALA A 80 -2.63 -0.62 -15.77
C ALA A 80 -1.21 -1.20 -15.86
N VAL A 81 -0.46 -1.20 -14.76
CA VAL A 81 0.90 -1.76 -14.73
C VAL A 81 0.86 -3.27 -14.95
N ASP A 82 -0.05 -3.98 -14.29
CA ASP A 82 -0.20 -5.43 -14.46
C ASP A 82 -0.53 -5.80 -15.91
N GLN A 83 -1.46 -5.09 -16.54
CA GLN A 83 -1.82 -5.31 -17.94
C GLN A 83 -0.63 -5.06 -18.87
N GLN A 84 0.11 -3.96 -18.67
CA GLN A 84 1.28 -3.63 -19.48
C GLN A 84 2.39 -4.69 -19.34
N SER A 85 2.71 -5.08 -18.10
CA SER A 85 3.73 -6.10 -17.83
C SER A 85 3.32 -7.47 -18.37
N ALA A 86 2.05 -7.85 -18.24
CA ALA A 86 1.53 -9.09 -18.81
C ALA A 86 1.65 -9.10 -20.34
N ALA A 87 1.27 -8.00 -21.00
CA ALA A 87 1.38 -7.87 -22.45
C ALA A 87 2.84 -7.99 -22.94
N ARG A 88 3.79 -7.30 -22.27
CA ARG A 88 5.21 -7.41 -22.63
C ARG A 88 5.79 -8.80 -22.39
N LYS A 89 5.41 -9.48 -21.32
CA LYS A 89 5.83 -10.87 -21.07
C LYS A 89 5.33 -11.81 -22.16
N VAL A 90 4.09 -11.64 -22.63
CA VAL A 90 3.57 -12.42 -23.77
C VAL A 90 4.39 -12.17 -25.03
N GLU A 91 4.70 -10.91 -25.34
CA GLU A 91 5.55 -10.56 -26.49
C GLU A 91 6.93 -11.21 -26.40
N ILE A 92 7.59 -11.15 -25.23
CA ILE A 92 8.90 -11.78 -24.99
C ILE A 92 8.84 -13.28 -25.22
N ARG A 93 7.80 -13.96 -24.71
CA ARG A 93 7.61 -15.41 -24.92
C ARG A 93 7.44 -15.73 -26.40
N THR A 94 6.63 -14.95 -27.12
CA THR A 94 6.44 -15.13 -28.57
C THR A 94 7.73 -14.95 -29.34
N ILE A 95 8.51 -13.89 -29.03
CA ILE A 95 9.82 -13.66 -29.66
C ILE A 95 10.76 -14.82 -29.35
N THR A 96 10.86 -15.23 -28.09
CA THR A 96 11.73 -16.33 -27.64
C THR A 96 11.39 -17.62 -28.37
N LYS A 97 10.10 -17.99 -28.44
CA LYS A 97 9.63 -19.17 -29.18
C LYS A 97 10.03 -19.09 -30.66
N THR A 98 9.82 -17.94 -31.29
CA THR A 98 10.19 -17.71 -32.69
C THR A 98 11.70 -17.87 -32.91
N LEU A 99 12.52 -17.41 -31.97
CA LEU A 99 13.97 -17.55 -32.05
C LEU A 99 14.41 -19.01 -31.84
N ILE A 100 13.76 -19.75 -30.93
CA ILE A 100 13.99 -21.19 -30.75
C ILE A 100 13.66 -21.95 -32.04
N GLU A 101 12.53 -21.65 -32.69
CA GLU A 101 12.15 -22.26 -33.97
C GLU A 101 13.16 -21.98 -35.10
N LYS A 102 13.90 -20.87 -35.00
CA LYS A 102 14.97 -20.50 -35.95
C LYS A 102 16.29 -21.21 -35.68
N VAL A 103 16.51 -21.81 -34.51
CA VAL A 103 17.77 -22.50 -34.18
C VAL A 103 18.24 -23.46 -35.28
N PRO A 104 17.44 -24.39 -35.82
CA PRO A 104 17.91 -25.31 -36.87
C PRO A 104 18.24 -24.64 -38.21
N VAL A 105 17.77 -23.40 -38.43
CA VAL A 105 18.11 -22.62 -39.64
C VAL A 105 19.51 -22.02 -39.51
N TYR A 106 19.90 -21.59 -38.31
CA TYR A 106 21.20 -20.95 -38.05
C TYR A 106 22.27 -21.94 -37.54
N VAL A 107 21.86 -23.00 -36.86
CA VAL A 107 22.68 -24.15 -36.49
C VAL A 107 22.26 -25.32 -37.36
N THR A 108 22.83 -25.37 -38.58
CA THR A 108 22.47 -26.43 -39.54
C THR A 108 22.92 -27.80 -39.04
N VAL A 109 22.29 -28.86 -39.54
CA VAL A 109 22.63 -30.25 -39.19
C VAL A 109 24.11 -30.57 -39.44
N GLU A 110 24.70 -30.01 -40.49
CA GLU A 110 26.13 -30.19 -40.79
C GLU A 110 27.02 -29.47 -39.78
N ALA A 111 26.63 -28.28 -39.31
CA ALA A 111 27.37 -27.57 -38.26
C ALA A 111 27.25 -28.32 -36.92
N ASP A 112 26.05 -28.80 -36.60
CA ASP A 112 25.72 -29.54 -35.40
C ASP A 112 26.51 -30.86 -35.28
N ARG A 113 26.76 -31.52 -36.43
CA ARG A 113 27.58 -32.75 -36.50
C ARG A 113 29.09 -32.53 -36.48
N ARG A 114 29.55 -31.31 -36.78
CA ARG A 114 30.99 -30.98 -36.83
C ARG A 114 31.57 -30.56 -35.49
N VAL A 115 30.72 -30.19 -34.54
CA VAL A 115 31.13 -29.61 -33.26
C VAL A 115 30.60 -30.48 -32.14
N ASP A 116 31.52 -31.17 -31.46
CA ASP A 116 31.20 -31.89 -30.24
C ASP A 116 31.17 -30.92 -29.05
N VAL A 117 30.05 -30.92 -28.31
CA VAL A 117 29.95 -30.20 -27.04
C VAL A 117 30.66 -31.04 -25.95
N PRO A 118 31.70 -30.51 -25.27
CA PRO A 118 32.43 -31.28 -24.28
C PRO A 118 31.61 -31.59 -23.02
N VAL A 119 31.86 -32.73 -22.38
CA VAL A 119 31.27 -33.08 -21.07
C VAL A 119 31.53 -32.00 -20.02
N GLY A 120 32.73 -31.40 -20.03
CA GLY A 120 33.09 -30.32 -19.11
C GLY A 120 32.21 -29.08 -19.26
N PHE A 121 31.81 -28.73 -20.49
CA PHE A 121 30.89 -27.62 -20.75
C PHE A 121 29.51 -27.90 -20.13
N VAL A 122 28.96 -29.09 -20.38
CA VAL A 122 27.64 -29.48 -19.86
C VAL A 122 27.63 -29.50 -18.34
N ARG A 123 28.67 -30.08 -17.71
CA ARG A 123 28.79 -30.09 -16.24
C ARG A 123 28.81 -28.68 -15.65
N LEU A 124 29.60 -27.78 -16.24
CA LEU A 124 29.67 -26.40 -15.76
C LEU A 124 28.34 -25.66 -15.95
N HIS A 125 27.70 -25.83 -17.12
CA HIS A 125 26.40 -25.24 -17.41
C HIS A 125 25.32 -25.70 -16.42
N ASP A 126 25.20 -27.02 -16.22
CA ASP A 126 24.18 -27.60 -15.35
C ASP A 126 24.42 -27.22 -13.90
N GLN A 127 25.69 -27.22 -13.46
CA GLN A 127 26.03 -26.73 -12.13
C GLN A 127 25.64 -25.26 -11.95
N ALA A 128 25.95 -24.40 -12.92
CA ALA A 128 25.53 -22.99 -12.89
C ALA A 128 24.00 -22.85 -12.81
N ALA A 129 23.25 -23.72 -13.50
CA ALA A 129 21.79 -23.73 -13.45
C ALA A 129 21.22 -24.13 -12.08
N THR A 130 21.96 -24.89 -11.25
CA THR A 130 21.53 -25.20 -9.87
C THR A 130 21.63 -24.02 -8.91
N GLY A 131 22.50 -23.04 -9.22
CA GLY A 131 22.82 -21.94 -8.30
C GLY A 131 23.57 -22.35 -7.02
N LEU A 132 24.05 -23.59 -6.93
CA LEU A 132 24.78 -24.11 -5.77
C LEU A 132 26.30 -23.96 -5.93
N PRO A 133 27.05 -23.74 -4.82
CA PRO A 133 28.50 -23.67 -4.87
C PRO A 133 29.14 -25.04 -5.12
N GLY A 134 30.27 -25.04 -5.85
CA GLY A 134 31.09 -26.22 -6.13
C GLY A 134 30.68 -26.96 -7.39
N LEU A 135 31.66 -27.54 -8.11
CA LEU A 135 31.39 -28.50 -9.17
C LEU A 135 31.32 -29.90 -8.54
N PRO A 136 30.45 -30.81 -9.02
CA PRO A 136 30.44 -32.17 -8.53
C PRO A 136 31.77 -32.86 -8.86
N ASP A 137 32.50 -33.34 -7.86
CA ASP A 137 33.74 -34.13 -8.00
C ASP A 137 33.48 -35.59 -8.43
N ALA A 138 32.25 -35.91 -8.83
CA ALA A 138 31.85 -37.29 -9.11
C ALA A 138 32.66 -37.90 -10.27
N PRO A 139 33.09 -39.18 -10.16
CA PRO A 139 33.78 -39.86 -11.23
C PRO A 139 32.89 -39.92 -12.48
N GLY A 140 33.44 -39.57 -13.63
CA GLY A 140 32.72 -39.57 -14.89
C GLY A 140 33.65 -39.41 -16.09
N LEU A 141 33.08 -39.31 -17.29
CA LEU A 141 33.81 -39.10 -18.54
C LEU A 141 34.78 -37.91 -18.44
N MET A 142 35.87 -37.96 -19.21
CA MET A 142 36.86 -36.87 -19.26
C MET A 142 36.21 -35.57 -19.73
N VAL A 143 36.71 -34.43 -19.26
CA VAL A 143 36.11 -33.12 -19.56
C VAL A 143 36.04 -32.80 -21.05
N ASP A 144 37.02 -33.26 -21.83
CA ASP A 144 37.11 -33.08 -23.29
C ASP A 144 36.37 -34.16 -24.08
N ALA A 145 35.79 -35.17 -23.41
CA ALA A 145 35.01 -36.20 -24.09
C ALA A 145 33.73 -35.60 -24.69
N PRO A 146 33.23 -36.13 -25.83
CA PRO A 146 31.96 -35.71 -26.40
C PRO A 146 30.82 -36.03 -25.44
N SER A 147 29.98 -35.03 -25.14
CA SER A 147 28.83 -35.21 -24.23
C SER A 147 27.63 -35.88 -24.88
N GLY A 148 27.58 -35.91 -26.22
CA GLY A 148 26.38 -36.31 -26.97
C GLY A 148 25.28 -35.26 -27.01
N VAL A 149 25.47 -34.10 -26.36
CA VAL A 149 24.57 -32.95 -26.49
C VAL A 149 24.87 -32.23 -27.80
N PRO A 150 23.88 -32.07 -28.70
CA PRO A 150 24.10 -31.34 -29.95
C PRO A 150 24.29 -29.84 -29.68
N LEU A 151 25.10 -29.17 -30.50
CA LEU A 151 25.28 -27.72 -30.50
C LEU A 151 23.95 -26.97 -30.65
N SER A 152 23.01 -27.51 -31.43
CA SER A 152 21.67 -26.96 -31.60
C SER A 152 20.85 -26.98 -30.29
N ALA A 153 21.01 -28.00 -29.45
CA ALA A 153 20.38 -28.02 -28.13
C ALA A 153 20.97 -26.94 -27.22
N VAL A 154 22.30 -26.73 -27.25
CA VAL A 154 22.95 -25.64 -26.51
C VAL A 154 22.40 -24.28 -26.96
N ALA A 155 22.31 -24.04 -28.27
CA ALA A 155 21.75 -22.81 -28.81
C ALA A 155 20.29 -22.59 -28.38
N GLY A 156 19.47 -23.65 -28.41
CA GLY A 156 18.08 -23.61 -27.92
C GLY A 156 17.99 -23.23 -26.44
N THR A 157 18.82 -23.84 -25.60
CA THR A 157 18.90 -23.52 -24.17
C THR A 157 19.33 -22.08 -23.91
N VAL A 158 20.35 -21.59 -24.63
CA VAL A 158 20.81 -20.20 -24.51
C VAL A 158 19.71 -19.19 -24.87
N VAL A 159 19.02 -19.42 -26.00
CA VAL A 159 17.88 -18.57 -26.40
C VAL A 159 16.76 -18.61 -25.35
N GLY A 160 16.43 -19.80 -24.83
CA GLY A 160 15.45 -19.96 -23.77
C GLY A 160 15.81 -19.21 -22.49
N ASN A 161 17.07 -19.31 -22.06
CA ASN A 161 17.59 -18.60 -20.87
C ASN A 161 17.48 -17.09 -21.02
N TYR A 162 17.80 -16.53 -22.21
CA TYR A 162 17.62 -15.11 -22.47
C TYR A 162 16.13 -14.71 -22.43
N GLY A 163 15.23 -15.54 -22.96
CA GLY A 163 13.80 -15.31 -22.87
C GLY A 163 13.32 -15.15 -21.43
N VAL A 164 13.68 -16.10 -20.55
CA VAL A 164 13.36 -16.05 -19.12
C VAL A 164 13.97 -14.82 -18.45
N ALA A 165 15.23 -14.49 -18.76
CA ALA A 165 15.89 -13.31 -18.21
C ALA A 165 15.18 -12.01 -18.59
N TYR A 166 14.71 -11.89 -19.83
CA TYR A 166 13.92 -10.73 -20.26
C TYR A 166 12.55 -10.68 -19.55
N GLU A 167 11.89 -11.81 -19.32
CA GLU A 167 10.64 -11.83 -18.55
C GLU A 167 10.84 -11.35 -17.11
N TRP A 168 11.90 -11.80 -16.43
CA TRP A 168 12.24 -11.31 -15.09
C TRP A 168 12.60 -9.83 -15.07
N ARG A 169 13.30 -9.35 -16.11
CA ARG A 169 13.59 -7.93 -16.27
C ARG A 169 12.32 -7.10 -16.39
N GLU A 170 11.36 -7.52 -17.21
CA GLU A 170 10.08 -6.81 -17.35
C GLU A 170 9.25 -6.83 -16.08
N GLU A 171 9.30 -7.93 -15.30
CA GLU A 171 8.67 -7.98 -13.99
C GLU A 171 9.26 -6.97 -13.01
N ALA A 172 10.60 -6.91 -12.94
CA ALA A 172 11.29 -5.96 -12.08
C ALA A 172 11.03 -4.51 -12.51
N LEU A 173 10.95 -4.23 -13.82
CA LEU A 173 10.59 -2.91 -14.34
C LEU A 173 9.15 -2.54 -14.00
N GLY A 174 8.19 -3.48 -14.15
CA GLY A 174 6.80 -3.30 -13.76
C GLY A 174 6.67 -2.97 -12.28
N CYS A 175 7.32 -3.74 -11.41
CA CYS A 175 7.32 -3.50 -9.96
C CYS A 175 7.87 -2.11 -9.61
N ARG A 176 9.01 -1.71 -10.19
CA ARG A 176 9.58 -0.36 -9.97
C ARG A 176 8.64 0.74 -10.44
N ALA A 177 8.02 0.58 -11.61
CA ALA A 177 7.06 1.55 -12.14
C ALA A 177 5.81 1.66 -11.26
N TRP A 178 5.33 0.53 -10.74
CA TRP A 178 4.20 0.49 -9.82
C TRP A 178 4.51 1.24 -8.51
N VAL A 179 5.63 0.91 -7.85
CA VAL A 179 6.03 1.58 -6.59
C VAL A 179 6.14 3.09 -6.80
N ALA A 180 6.83 3.52 -7.85
CA ALA A 180 6.99 4.95 -8.15
C ALA A 180 5.64 5.67 -8.32
N GLN A 181 4.68 5.05 -9.00
CA GLN A 181 3.35 5.63 -9.20
C GLN A 181 2.50 5.63 -7.93
N GLN A 182 2.56 4.57 -7.11
CA GLN A 182 1.88 4.53 -5.82
C GLN A 182 2.44 5.58 -4.86
N GLU A 183 3.76 5.75 -4.81
CA GLU A 183 4.39 6.80 -4.01
C GLU A 183 3.99 8.20 -4.47
N ALA A 184 3.96 8.44 -5.78
CA ALA A 184 3.52 9.71 -6.34
C ALA A 184 2.05 10.01 -5.97
N LEU A 185 1.18 9.00 -6.06
CA LEU A 185 -0.22 9.10 -5.62
C LEU A 185 -0.31 9.43 -4.13
N TRP A 186 0.45 8.72 -3.29
CA TRP A 186 0.46 8.92 -1.84
C TRP A 186 0.91 10.34 -1.49
N ARG A 187 2.06 10.79 -2.03
CA ARG A 187 2.59 12.14 -1.79
C ARG A 187 1.63 13.25 -2.26
N ALA A 188 0.87 13.01 -3.33
CA ALA A 188 -0.08 13.98 -3.86
C ALA A 188 -1.38 14.07 -3.05
N MET A 189 -1.83 12.97 -2.44
CA MET A 189 -3.15 12.88 -1.81
C MET A 189 -3.10 12.86 -0.28
N VAL A 190 -1.98 12.48 0.32
CA VAL A 190 -1.79 12.42 1.77
C VAL A 190 -0.72 13.46 2.13
N PRO A 191 -1.12 14.64 2.62
CA PRO A 191 -0.18 15.65 3.09
C PRO A 191 0.66 15.06 4.22
N THR A 192 1.97 15.26 4.16
CA THR A 192 2.86 14.97 5.30
C THR A 192 2.35 15.77 6.51
N PRO A 193 2.25 15.17 7.72
CA PRO A 193 1.90 15.94 8.90
C PRO A 193 2.89 17.11 9.04
N SER A 194 2.37 18.34 9.17
CA SER A 194 3.19 19.48 9.54
C SER A 194 3.85 19.16 10.88
N GLN A 195 5.19 19.10 10.92
CA GLN A 195 5.95 19.04 12.17
C GLN A 195 5.74 20.30 13.00
#